data_AF-A0A8T7JB59-F1
#
_entry.id   AF-A0A8T7JB59-F1
#
_cell.length_a   1.000
_cell.length_b   1.000
_cell.length_c   1.000
_cell.angle_alpha   90.00
_cell.angle_beta   90.00
_cell.angle_gamma   90.00
#
_symmetry.space_group_name_H-M   'P 1'
#
loop_
_entity.id
_entity.type
_entity.pdbx_description
1 polymer ?
#
loop_
_entity_poly.entity_id
_entity_poly.type
_entity_poly.pdbx_seq_one_letter_code
_entity_poly.pdbx_strand_id
1 'polypeptide(L)' 'MKVLITGGAGFIGSAVVRHLINDTDHQVMNLDKLTYAGNTESLASVGSSDRYQFSQTDICDRPALDAL' A
#
# COMPACT_ATOMS: atom_id res chain seq x y z
N MET A 1 7.20 13.44 -2.17
CA MET A 1 5.72 13.47 -2.27
C MET A 1 5.17 12.28 -1.49
N LYS A 2 4.01 12.41 -0.85
CA LYS A 2 3.29 11.28 -0.22
C LYS A 2 2.26 10.75 -1.22
N VAL A 3 2.27 9.44 -1.45
CA VAL A 3 1.39 8.76 -2.40
C VAL A 3 0.53 7.77 -1.64
N LEU A 4 -0.78 7.91 -1.79
CA LEU A 4 -1.77 6.98 -1.24
C LEU A 4 -2.16 6.00 -2.34
N ILE A 5 -2.00 4.70 -2.10
CA ILE A 5 -2.31 3.63 -3.05
C ILE A 5 -3.41 2.78 -2.45
N THR A 6 -4.49 2.57 -3.20
CA THR A 6 -5.53 1.60 -2.85
C THR A 6 -5.33 0.30 -3.63
N GLY A 7 -5.45 -0.86 -2.99
CA GLY A 7 -5.24 -2.16 -3.64
C GLY A 7 -3.77 -2.52 -3.87
N GLY A 8 -2.86 -1.93 -3.10
CA GLY A 8 -1.41 -2.12 -3.28
C GLY A 8 -0.88 -3.49 -2.88
N ALA A 9 -1.69 -4.36 -2.27
CA ALA A 9 -1.33 -5.77 -2.04
C ALA A 9 -1.74 -6.69 -3.21
N GLY A 10 -2.40 -6.16 -4.26
CA GLY A 10 -2.71 -6.90 -5.48
C GLY A 10 -1.52 -7.00 -6.46
N PHE A 11 -1.74 -7.62 -7.62
CA PHE A 11 -0.68 -7.86 -8.61
C PHE A 11 -0.03 -6.56 -9.13
N ILE A 12 -0.80 -5.68 -9.77
CA ILE A 12 -0.29 -4.40 -10.29
C ILE A 12 0.04 -3.44 -9.15
N GLY A 13 -0.83 -3.37 -8.13
CA GLY A 13 -0.64 -2.50 -6.97
C GLY A 13 0.69 -2.74 -6.28
N SER A 14 1.07 -4.00 -6.05
CA SER A 14 2.35 -4.33 -5.40
C SER A 14 3.57 -4.02 -6.27
N ALA A 15 3.44 -4.08 -7.60
CA ALA A 15 4.50 -3.63 -8.50
C ALA A 15 4.69 -2.12 -8.43
N VAL A 16 3.60 -1.34 -8.40
CA VAL A 16 3.65 0.12 -8.23
C VAL A 16 4.27 0.50 -6.88
N VAL A 17 3.83 -0.12 -5.79
CA VAL A 17 4.42 0.11 -4.46
C VAL A 17 5.92 -0.17 -4.47
N ARG A 18 6.34 -1.32 -4.99
CA ARG A 18 7.77 -1.68 -5.06
C ARG A 18 8.58 -0.70 -5.91
N HIS A 19 8.04 -0.27 -7.05
CA HIS A 19 8.70 0.73 -7.91
C HIS A 19 8.86 2.07 -7.18
N LEU A 20 7.82 2.57 -6.52
CA LEU A 20 7.90 3.85 -5.79
C LEU A 20 8.90 3.79 -4.63
N ILE A 21 8.97 2.67 -3.91
CA ILE A 21 9.94 2.51 -2.82
C ILE A 21 11.36 2.35 -3.36
N ASN A 22 11.59 1.55 -4.39
CA ASN A 22 12.94 1.24 -4.83
C ASN A 22 13.56 2.31 -5.74
N ASP A 23 12.75 2.94 -6.59
CA ASP A 23 13.25 3.75 -7.72
C ASP A 23 12.94 5.24 -7.57
N THR A 24 12.27 5.66 -6.48
CA THR A 24 11.91 7.06 -6.21
C THR A 24 12.08 7.42 -4.74
N ASP A 25 12.02 8.73 -4.44
CA ASP A 25 12.03 9.27 -3.07
C ASP A 25 10.61 9.45 -2.46
N HIS A 26 9.59 8.81 -3.05
CA HIS A 26 8.22 8.94 -2.57
C HIS A 26 7.96 8.14 -1.29
N GLN A 27 7.07 8.66 -0.44
CA GLN A 27 6.52 7.91 0.68
C GLN A 27 5.20 7.29 0.24
N VAL A 28 4.96 6.04 0.61
CA VAL A 28 3.81 5.26 0.17
C VAL A 28 2.97 4.87 1.38
N MET A 29 1.70 5.27 1.37
CA MET A 29 0.66 4.72 2.23
C MET A 29 -0.18 3.75 1.39
N ASN A 30 -0.05 2.45 1.65
CA ASN A 30 -0.82 1.42 0.97
C ASN A 30 -2.06 1.04 1.79
N LEU A 31 -3.23 1.31 1.23
CA LEU A 31 -4.53 0.87 1.72
C LEU A 31 -4.98 -0.36 0.96
N ASP A 32 -5.23 -1.45 1.66
CA ASP A 32 -5.77 -2.65 1.05
C ASP A 32 -6.80 -3.31 1.96
N LYS A 33 -7.89 -3.80 1.38
CA LYS A 33 -8.90 -4.57 2.11
C LYS A 33 -8.41 -5.98 2.46
N LEU A 34 -7.35 -6.45 1.79
CA LEU A 34 -6.87 -7.83 1.82
C LEU A 34 -8.00 -8.83 1.51
N THR A 35 -8.62 -8.63 0.35
CA THR A 35 -9.54 -9.63 -0.22
C THR A 35 -8.76 -10.87 -0.68
N TYR A 36 -9.43 -11.84 -1.32
CA TYR A 36 -8.77 -13.03 -1.87
C TYR A 36 -7.62 -12.70 -2.85
N ALA A 37 -7.65 -11.53 -3.50
CA ALA A 37 -6.66 -11.10 -4.47
C ALA A 37 -5.50 -10.30 -3.84
N GLY A 38 -5.60 -9.92 -2.56
CA GLY A 38 -4.56 -9.18 -1.85
C GLY A 38 -3.61 -10.14 -1.13
N ASN A 39 -2.29 -9.97 -1.33
CA ASN A 39 -1.27 -10.76 -0.64
C ASN A 39 -0.12 -9.86 -0.16
N THR A 40 0.08 -9.78 1.16
CA THR A 40 1.14 -9.00 1.80
C THR A 40 2.54 -9.53 1.50
N GLU A 41 2.70 -10.81 1.17
CA GLU A 41 3.98 -11.39 0.75
C GLU A 41 4.52 -10.73 -0.52
N SER A 42 3.64 -10.22 -1.39
CA SER A 42 4.02 -9.46 -2.60
C SER A 42 4.81 -8.17 -2.29
N LEU A 43 4.73 -7.69 -1.04
CA LEU A 43 5.33 -6.46 -0.55
C LEU A 43 6.48 -6.71 0.43
N ALA A 44 6.82 -7.97 0.72
CA ALA A 44 7.82 -8.33 1.73
C ALA A 44 9.19 -7.66 1.50
N SER A 45 9.60 -7.47 0.24
CA SER A 45 10.86 -6.82 -0.13
C SER A 45 10.97 -5.34 0.28
N VAL A 46 9.84 -4.67 0.48
CA VAL A 46 9.77 -3.24 0.81
C VAL A 46 9.08 -2.97 2.14
N GLY A 47 8.60 -4.01 2.83
CA GLY A 47 7.81 -3.91 4.05
C GLY A 47 8.54 -3.29 5.25
N SER A 48 9.88 -3.31 5.25
CA SER A 48 10.71 -2.71 6.30
C SER A 48 11.19 -1.29 5.97
N SER A 49 10.78 -0.71 4.84
CA SER A 49 11.17 0.65 4.49
C SER A 49 10.47 1.68 5.36
N ASP A 50 11.21 2.64 5.94
CA ASP A 50 10.63 3.77 6.69
C ASP A 50 9.71 4.66 5.83
N ARG A 51 9.78 4.52 4.49
CA ARG A 51 8.92 5.23 3.53
C ARG A 51 7.67 4.45 3.15
N TYR A 52 7.50 3.22 3.61
CA TYR A 52 6.35 2.38 3.34
C TYR A 52 5.49 2.21 4.60
N GLN A 53 4.19 2.50 4.47
CA GLN A 53 3.20 2.27 5.50
C GLN A 53 2.04 1.47 4.90
N PHE A 54 1.44 0.62 5.73
CA PHE A 54 0.32 -0.23 5.34
C PHE A 54 -0.85 -0.01 6.29
N SER A 55 -2.04 0.14 5.71
CA SER A 55 -3.30 0.16 6.44
C SER A 55 -4.26 -0.86 5.83
N GLN A 56 -4.71 -1.81 6.63
CA GLN A 56 -5.75 -2.73 6.21
C GLN A 56 -7.11 -2.04 6.34
N THR A 57 -7.57 -1.43 5.25
CA THR A 57 -8.77 -0.59 5.23
C THR A 57 -9.59 -0.88 3.98
N ASP A 58 -10.91 -1.02 4.17
CA ASP A 58 -11.86 -1.04 3.05
C ASP A 58 -12.08 0.40 2.57
N ILE A 59 -11.92 0.66 1.27
CA ILE A 59 -12.19 1.98 0.69
C ILE A 59 -13.66 2.40 0.79
N CYS A 60 -14.56 1.46 1.09
CA CYS A 60 -15.97 1.75 1.39
C CYS A 60 -16.19 2.23 2.84
N ASP A 61 -15.20 2.10 3.74
CA ASP A 61 -15.29 2.54 5.14
C ASP A 61 -14.88 4.01 5.26
N ARG A 62 -15.86 4.91 5.09
CA ARG A 62 -15.62 6.35 5.14
C ARG A 62 -15.00 6.82 6.46
N PRO A 63 -15.53 6.45 7.65
CA PRO A 63 -14.91 6.81 8.92
C PRO A 63 -13.44 6.37 9.04
N ALA A 64 -13.09 5.17 8.58
CA ALA A 64 -11.70 4.71 8.60
C ALA A 64 -10.79 5.53 7.68
N LEU A 65 -11.29 5.94 6.50
CA LEU A 65 -10.54 6.79 5.59
C LEU A 65 -10.29 8.21 6.14
N ASP A 66 -11.25 8.77 6.86
CA ASP A 66 -11.10 10.11 7.46
C ASP A 66 -10.09 10.13 8.64
N ALA A 67 -9.68 8.96 9.15
CA ALA A 67 -8.76 8.80 10.28
C ALA A 67 -7.28 8.54 9.90
N LEU A 68 -6.96 8.53 8.59
CA LEU A 68 -5.63 8.22 8.05
C LEU A 68 -4.64 9.40 8.03
#